data_AF-A0A8H4IYU7-F1
#
_entry.id   AF-A0A8H4IYU7-F1
#
_cell.length_a   1.000
_cell.length_b   1.000
_cell.length_c   1.000
_cell.angle_alpha   90.00
_cell.angle_beta   90.00
_cell.angle_gamma   90.00
#
_symmetry.space_group_name_H-M   'P 1'
#
loop_
_entity.id
_entity.type
_entity.pdbx_description
1 polymer ?
#
loop_
_entity_poly.entity_id
_entity_poly.type
_entity_poly.pdbx_seq_one_letter_code
_entity_poly.pdbx_strand_id
1 'polypeptide(L)'
;MKIRKIAFTGSVETGKKIMQMAAASNLKNVTLELGGKRPGGGVCRCESRRGRESFSIHQNSGQHCQANSRIFVEASILDVFVKKFAALMSSSKLGSPEERDTFQGPQGDKLQQQRVLALIEDGKANGRLILGGSEANVNGKGAYVQPNIFKNVNEESRIAREEIFGPVVMINCWEKQGLIEPRRANNSEFGLFASVYTTNFERAMRFAKSLEAGAVGVNCSAPAQGLDMPVGGWKQSGVGREMHTNALENFLETEAVYFKYEQGLEYHPWPIQADTHMIRLVLMTPVGFPSWRRQQQYQQQQHLSDEKPTKMPNPTGRAAVLREDYGHPYAVGYEIAVPKPGAPRSPSPHRRRFKVGSEMESNSTQQAAYLMAEYLCVPGRDVVRIPDALSSTNAAPIICAGATVLSALRSLQLSAGNWVCVSGAVGGLGHLAVQYAKFMGNRVLAIDLGDKEEFCRDLGADLYIDCNKDQDLIGTVIKSTGGGVYGTLVLGRSPIAYRQALLYSRGLATVVAIGSCQLDLPLGLLQHKGLRLVGQTNATRADIADALDIATQIPIEVVMEERPLEDINDALDRLKKSEVRGRVVLRI
;
A
#
# COMPACT_ATOMS: atom_id res chain seq x y z
N MET A 1 8.26 35.30 17.64
CA MET A 1 8.72 33.89 17.64
C MET A 1 8.96 33.42 16.21
N LYS A 2 9.88 32.46 15.98
CA LYS A 2 10.22 31.94 14.63
C LYS A 2 9.49 30.64 14.24
N ILE A 3 9.11 29.79 15.20
CA ILE A 3 8.52 28.46 14.94
C ILE A 3 7.07 28.58 14.44
N ARG A 4 6.76 27.89 13.33
CA ARG A 4 5.42 27.85 12.69
C ARG A 4 4.68 26.52 12.83
N LYS A 5 5.40 25.43 13.09
CA LYS A 5 4.86 24.09 13.28
C LYS A 5 5.56 23.36 14.43
N ILE A 6 4.85 22.48 15.10
CA ILE A 6 5.42 21.34 15.84
C ILE A 6 4.86 20.04 15.23
N ALA A 7 5.72 19.05 15.09
CA ALA A 7 5.33 17.64 15.04
C ALA A 7 5.92 17.00 16.31
N PHE A 8 5.15 16.14 16.99
CA PHE A 8 5.59 15.51 18.23
C PHE A 8 5.08 14.07 18.32
N THR A 9 6.00 13.15 18.57
CA THR A 9 5.71 11.74 18.85
C THR A 9 5.98 11.44 20.32
N GLY A 10 5.03 10.84 21.06
CA GLY A 10 5.27 10.48 22.46
C GLY A 10 4.02 10.30 23.33
N SER A 11 4.15 10.58 24.63
CA SER A 11 3.05 10.36 25.59
C SER A 11 1.92 11.39 25.45
N VAL A 12 0.69 10.93 25.67
CA VAL A 12 -0.53 11.77 25.60
C VAL A 12 -0.46 12.98 26.53
N GLU A 13 0.11 12.82 27.72
CA GLU A 13 0.30 13.90 28.70
C GLU A 13 1.20 15.03 28.18
N THR A 14 2.28 14.67 27.49
CA THR A 14 3.20 15.64 26.88
C THR A 14 2.59 16.26 25.62
N GLY A 15 1.89 15.48 24.80
CA GLY A 15 1.15 15.98 23.63
C GLY A 15 0.11 17.05 23.99
N LYS A 16 -0.64 16.82 25.08
CA LYS A 16 -1.60 17.81 25.63
C LYS A 16 -0.91 19.10 26.06
N LYS A 17 0.21 19.02 26.80
CA LYS A 17 1.02 20.19 27.21
C LYS A 17 1.55 20.96 25.99
N ILE A 18 2.07 20.26 24.98
CA ILE A 18 2.56 20.86 23.73
C ILE A 18 1.44 21.61 22.99
N MET A 19 0.25 21.02 22.88
CA MET A 19 -0.89 21.67 22.24
C MET A 19 -1.36 22.93 23.01
N GLN A 20 -1.42 22.86 24.35
CA GLN A 20 -1.70 24.02 25.20
C GLN A 20 -0.67 25.14 25.01
N MET A 21 0.63 24.81 25.04
CA MET A 21 1.71 25.78 24.84
C MET A 21 1.75 26.35 23.42
N ALA A 22 1.39 25.56 22.40
CA ALA A 22 1.29 26.02 21.02
C ALA A 22 0.15 27.05 20.86
N ALA A 23 -1.02 26.75 21.42
CA ALA A 23 -2.17 27.64 21.41
C ALA A 23 -1.87 28.96 22.16
N ALA A 24 -1.35 28.88 23.38
CA ALA A 24 -1.08 30.03 24.24
C ALA A 24 0.06 30.96 23.77
N SER A 25 0.83 30.59 22.73
CA SER A 25 2.02 31.35 22.30
C SER A 25 1.89 32.04 20.95
N ASN A 26 1.51 31.32 19.88
CA ASN A 26 1.37 31.91 18.54
C ASN A 26 0.49 31.10 17.57
N LEU A 27 -0.40 30.24 18.09
CA LEU A 27 -1.30 29.39 17.30
C LEU A 27 -0.58 28.57 16.19
N LYS A 28 0.66 28.14 16.45
CA LYS A 28 1.44 27.28 15.53
C LYS A 28 0.72 25.94 15.30
N ASN A 29 0.76 25.43 14.08
CA ASN A 29 0.15 24.14 13.73
C ASN A 29 0.84 22.99 14.50
N VAL A 30 0.08 22.05 15.06
CA VAL A 30 0.60 20.91 15.82
C VAL A 30 0.09 19.60 15.22
N THR A 31 1.02 18.73 14.82
CA THR A 31 0.75 17.31 14.56
C THR A 31 1.20 16.52 15.79
N LEU A 32 0.37 15.57 16.25
CA LEU A 32 0.63 14.73 17.42
C LEU A 32 0.47 13.26 17.05
N GLU A 33 1.53 12.48 17.25
CA GLU A 33 1.51 11.02 17.16
C GLU A 33 1.70 10.42 18.55
N LEU A 34 0.63 9.91 19.14
CA LEU A 34 0.60 9.61 20.57
C LEU A 34 0.42 8.11 20.83
N GLY A 35 0.66 7.75 22.09
CA GLY A 35 0.54 6.39 22.60
C GLY A 35 -0.79 5.68 22.31
N GLY A 36 -0.84 4.38 22.60
CA GLY A 36 -1.94 3.50 22.22
C GLY A 36 -2.30 2.44 23.27
N LYS A 37 -3.57 2.44 23.66
CA LYS A 37 -4.27 1.24 24.18
C LYS A 37 -5.22 0.72 23.11
N ARG A 38 -4.70 -0.10 22.19
CA ARG A 38 -5.38 -0.55 20.96
C ARG A 38 -6.87 -0.86 21.17
N PRO A 39 -7.77 -0.39 20.28
CA PRO A 39 -9.11 -0.94 20.16
C PRO A 39 -9.06 -2.47 20.03
N GLY A 40 -9.97 -3.15 20.73
CA GLY A 40 -9.90 -4.57 21.02
C GLY A 40 -9.90 -5.45 19.77
N GLY A 41 -8.74 -5.98 19.41
CA GLY A 41 -8.59 -6.80 18.22
C GLY A 41 -9.22 -8.18 18.38
N GLY A 42 -10.15 -8.52 17.50
CA GLY A 42 -10.92 -9.77 17.56
C GLY A 42 -10.24 -10.93 16.83
N VAL A 43 -9.89 -11.99 17.57
CA VAL A 43 -9.34 -13.25 17.02
C VAL A 43 -10.45 -14.29 16.85
N CYS A 44 -10.88 -14.54 15.60
CA CYS A 44 -11.85 -15.60 15.26
C CYS A 44 -11.17 -16.74 14.46
N ARG A 45 -11.15 -17.95 15.05
CA ARG A 45 -10.81 -19.30 14.52
C ARG A 45 -9.55 -19.54 13.66
N CYS A 46 -8.81 -18.54 13.20
CA CYS A 46 -7.65 -18.74 12.34
C CYS A 46 -6.37 -19.08 13.13
N GLU A 47 -5.84 -20.29 12.95
CA GLU A 47 -4.74 -20.78 13.79
C GLU A 47 -3.37 -20.10 13.51
N SER A 48 -3.14 -19.62 12.29
CA SER A 48 -1.83 -19.20 11.77
C SER A 48 -1.30 -17.83 12.23
N ARG A 49 -2.03 -17.07 13.05
CA ARG A 49 -1.70 -15.65 13.33
C ARG A 49 -1.15 -15.33 14.73
N ARG A 50 -1.17 -16.29 15.68
CA ARG A 50 -0.65 -16.08 17.06
C ARG A 50 0.78 -15.53 17.11
N GLY A 51 1.66 -15.97 16.19
CA GLY A 51 3.05 -15.49 16.11
C GLY A 51 3.17 -13.99 15.82
N ARG A 52 2.27 -13.41 15.01
CA ARG A 52 2.27 -11.98 14.71
C ARG A 52 1.92 -11.12 15.93
N GLU A 53 1.02 -11.60 16.78
CA GLU A 53 0.64 -10.88 18.00
C GLU A 53 1.65 -11.04 19.13
N SER A 54 2.33 -12.19 19.23
CA SER A 54 3.47 -12.34 20.14
C SER A 54 4.63 -11.43 19.71
N PHE A 55 4.95 -11.37 18.41
CA PHE A 55 5.92 -10.43 17.84
C PHE A 55 5.56 -8.96 18.18
N SER A 56 4.28 -8.58 18.05
CA SER A 56 3.79 -7.21 18.34
C SER A 56 3.96 -6.77 19.80
N ILE A 57 4.20 -7.69 20.74
CA ILE A 57 4.49 -7.40 22.15
C ILE A 57 5.98 -7.50 22.48
N HIS A 58 6.73 -8.40 21.84
CA HIS A 58 8.17 -8.51 22.07
C HIS A 58 8.99 -7.43 21.37
N GLN A 59 8.53 -6.91 20.21
CA GLN A 59 9.24 -5.89 19.46
C GLN A 59 9.53 -4.66 20.35
N ASN A 60 10.79 -4.24 20.37
CA ASN A 60 11.29 -3.17 21.26
C ASN A 60 10.94 -3.38 22.75
N SER A 61 10.81 -4.63 23.19
CA SER A 61 10.33 -5.00 24.53
C SER A 61 8.99 -4.36 24.90
N GLY A 62 8.07 -4.28 23.93
CA GLY A 62 6.72 -3.73 24.07
C GLY A 62 6.64 -2.20 24.07
N GLN A 63 7.76 -1.52 23.87
CA GLN A 63 7.87 -0.06 23.81
C GLN A 63 7.54 0.43 22.39
N HIS A 64 6.30 0.20 21.98
CA HIS A 64 5.79 0.52 20.65
C HIS A 64 4.36 1.04 20.77
N CYS A 65 4.07 2.23 20.23
CA CYS A 65 2.75 2.86 20.35
C CYS A 65 1.62 2.02 19.72
N GLN A 66 1.95 1.18 18.73
CA GLN A 66 1.04 0.21 18.13
C GLN A 66 1.15 -1.21 18.77
N ALA A 67 1.75 -1.41 19.95
CA ALA A 67 1.84 -2.75 20.58
C ALA A 67 0.45 -3.33 20.92
N ASN A 68 0.20 -4.61 20.63
CA ASN A 68 -1.13 -5.21 20.84
C ASN A 68 -1.44 -5.62 22.29
N SER A 69 -1.40 -4.67 23.22
CA SER A 69 -1.59 -4.93 24.65
C SER A 69 -3.02 -5.36 25.05
N ARG A 70 -3.99 -5.43 24.13
CA ARG A 70 -5.36 -5.91 24.37
C ARG A 70 -5.85 -6.86 23.27
N ILE A 71 -5.77 -8.15 23.52
CA ILE A 71 -6.28 -9.20 22.62
C ILE A 71 -7.66 -9.66 23.11
N PHE A 72 -8.62 -9.75 22.19
CA PHE A 72 -9.89 -10.42 22.43
C PHE A 72 -9.96 -11.71 21.61
N VAL A 73 -10.47 -12.78 22.21
CA VAL A 73 -10.51 -14.12 21.60
C VAL A 73 -11.91 -14.72 21.71
N GLU A 74 -12.40 -15.34 20.65
CA GLU A 74 -13.66 -16.09 20.67
C GLU A 74 -13.58 -17.21 21.73
N ALA A 75 -14.57 -17.30 22.64
CA ALA A 75 -14.53 -18.23 23.77
C ALA A 75 -14.26 -19.69 23.36
N SER A 76 -14.75 -20.10 22.19
CA SER A 76 -14.59 -21.44 21.60
C SER A 76 -13.13 -21.87 21.35
N ILE A 77 -12.19 -20.93 21.29
CA ILE A 77 -10.75 -21.18 21.06
C ILE A 77 -9.85 -20.61 22.16
N LEU A 78 -10.41 -20.01 23.21
CA LEU A 78 -9.67 -19.21 24.21
C LEU A 78 -8.48 -19.96 24.84
N ASP A 79 -8.69 -21.17 25.35
CA ASP A 79 -7.63 -21.89 26.07
C ASP A 79 -6.57 -22.48 25.12
N VAL A 80 -6.96 -22.87 23.90
CA VAL A 80 -6.01 -23.28 22.85
C VAL A 80 -5.18 -22.08 22.37
N PHE A 81 -5.79 -20.89 22.27
CA PHE A 81 -5.09 -19.65 21.98
C PHE A 81 -4.10 -19.32 23.10
N VAL A 82 -4.56 -19.20 24.34
CA VAL A 82 -3.73 -18.81 25.50
C VAL A 82 -2.58 -19.79 25.70
N LYS A 83 -2.81 -21.11 25.60
CA LYS A 83 -1.74 -22.12 25.74
C LYS A 83 -0.65 -21.97 24.68
N LYS A 84 -1.02 -21.86 23.39
CA LYS A 84 -0.02 -21.75 22.31
C LYS A 84 0.59 -20.33 22.22
N PHE A 85 -0.12 -19.29 22.66
CA PHE A 85 0.38 -17.93 22.77
C PHE A 85 1.38 -17.77 23.92
N ALA A 86 1.12 -18.39 25.09
CA ALA A 86 2.07 -18.42 26.20
C ALA A 86 3.38 -19.13 25.82
N ALA A 87 3.31 -20.25 25.10
CA ALA A 87 4.50 -20.95 24.59
C ALA A 87 5.36 -20.05 23.68
N LEU A 88 4.73 -19.34 22.74
CA LEU A 88 5.42 -18.35 21.89
C LEU A 88 6.04 -17.23 22.74
N MET A 89 5.27 -16.64 23.66
CA MET A 89 5.73 -15.55 24.53
C MET A 89 6.89 -15.96 25.46
N SER A 90 6.97 -17.24 25.84
CA SER A 90 8.09 -17.79 26.63
C SER A 90 9.33 -18.16 25.80
N SER A 91 9.24 -18.19 24.46
CA SER A 91 10.35 -18.62 23.59
C SER A 91 11.35 -17.51 23.24
N SER A 92 10.98 -16.26 23.50
CA SER A 92 11.81 -15.08 23.19
C SER A 92 12.97 -14.93 24.17
N LYS A 93 14.21 -15.02 23.67
CA LYS A 93 15.41 -14.79 24.51
C LYS A 93 15.46 -13.34 25.00
N LEU A 94 15.45 -13.18 26.31
CA LEU A 94 15.75 -11.94 27.01
C LEU A 94 17.27 -11.82 27.21
N GLY A 95 17.89 -10.69 26.88
CA GLY A 95 19.35 -10.53 26.98
C GLY A 95 19.87 -9.14 26.65
N SER A 96 21.21 -8.99 26.59
CA SER A 96 21.83 -7.73 26.12
C SER A 96 21.49 -7.50 24.65
N PRO A 97 21.13 -6.26 24.22
CA PRO A 97 20.96 -5.91 22.81
C PRO A 97 22.19 -6.11 21.92
N GLU A 98 23.37 -6.33 22.52
CA GLU A 98 24.64 -6.61 21.83
C GLU A 98 24.78 -8.09 21.42
N GLU A 99 24.02 -8.99 22.04
CA GLU A 99 24.07 -10.43 21.79
C GLU A 99 23.18 -10.83 20.61
N ARG A 100 23.75 -11.56 19.63
CA ARG A 100 23.11 -11.84 18.34
C ARG A 100 21.80 -12.65 18.39
N ASP A 101 21.57 -13.37 19.48
CA ASP A 101 20.39 -14.21 19.70
C ASP A 101 19.40 -13.60 20.72
N THR A 102 19.68 -12.41 21.27
CA THR A 102 18.70 -11.63 22.05
C THR A 102 17.55 -11.19 21.15
N PHE A 103 16.32 -11.43 21.59
CA PHE A 103 15.12 -10.92 20.92
C PHE A 103 14.38 -9.85 21.76
N GLN A 104 14.48 -9.91 23.09
CA GLN A 104 13.90 -8.93 24.01
C GLN A 104 15.02 -8.25 24.83
N GLY A 105 15.13 -6.93 24.71
CA GLY A 105 16.06 -6.10 25.48
C GLY A 105 15.46 -5.52 26.78
N PRO A 106 16.15 -4.57 27.43
CA PRO A 106 15.61 -3.86 28.58
C PRO A 106 14.51 -2.86 28.18
N GLN A 107 13.82 -2.28 29.17
CA GLN A 107 13.12 -1.00 28.98
C GLN A 107 14.15 0.14 28.85
N GLY A 108 13.76 1.26 28.24
CA GLY A 108 14.65 2.37 27.92
C GLY A 108 15.29 3.03 29.15
N ASP A 109 14.57 3.05 30.28
CA ASP A 109 15.10 3.50 31.57
C ASP A 109 14.40 2.81 32.76
N LYS A 110 14.84 3.15 33.98
CA LYS A 110 14.31 2.62 35.24
C LYS A 110 12.93 3.18 35.62
N LEU A 111 12.57 4.39 35.21
CA LEU A 111 11.25 4.97 35.46
C LEU A 111 10.19 4.23 34.63
N GLN A 112 10.50 3.90 33.38
CA GLN A 112 9.64 3.07 32.53
C GLN A 112 9.54 1.64 33.06
N GLN A 113 10.64 1.03 33.55
CA GLN A 113 10.57 -0.27 34.24
C GLN A 113 9.60 -0.22 35.43
N GLN A 114 9.71 0.80 36.29
CA GLN A 114 8.82 1.00 37.45
C GLN A 114 7.36 1.21 37.05
N ARG A 115 7.09 1.99 35.98
CA ARG A 115 5.73 2.18 35.44
C ARG A 115 5.12 0.87 34.95
N VAL A 116 5.89 0.06 34.23
CA VAL A 116 5.44 -1.26 33.72
C VAL A 116 5.17 -2.22 34.88
N LEU A 117 6.05 -2.28 35.88
CA LEU A 117 5.86 -3.11 37.08
C LEU A 117 4.61 -2.70 37.88
N ALA A 118 4.36 -1.41 38.07
CA ALA A 118 3.15 -0.92 38.75
C ALA A 118 1.85 -1.32 38.02
N LEU A 119 1.88 -1.44 36.69
CA LEU A 119 0.74 -1.93 35.90
C LEU A 119 0.65 -3.47 35.88
N ILE A 120 1.76 -4.19 36.07
CA ILE A 120 1.76 -5.65 36.32
C ILE A 120 1.10 -5.97 37.68
N GLU A 121 1.32 -5.17 38.72
CA GLU A 121 0.62 -5.34 40.00
C GLU A 121 -0.90 -5.04 39.89
N ASP A 122 -1.31 -3.99 39.15
CA ASP A 122 -2.75 -3.77 38.83
C ASP A 122 -3.33 -4.98 38.09
N GLY A 123 -2.57 -5.58 37.17
CA GLY A 123 -2.95 -6.80 36.45
C GLY A 123 -3.14 -8.02 37.35
N LYS A 124 -2.32 -8.19 38.40
CA LYS A 124 -2.49 -9.27 39.40
C LYS A 124 -3.73 -9.06 40.27
N ALA A 125 -4.07 -7.81 40.59
CA ALA A 125 -5.26 -7.48 41.35
C ALA A 125 -6.56 -7.58 40.52
N ASN A 126 -6.48 -7.32 39.22
CA ASN A 126 -7.65 -7.20 38.33
C ASN A 126 -7.80 -8.35 37.31
N GLY A 127 -6.97 -9.38 37.35
CA GLY A 127 -7.03 -10.50 36.40
C GLY A 127 -6.11 -11.67 36.76
N ARG A 128 -6.18 -12.74 35.98
CA ARG A 128 -5.38 -13.95 36.20
C ARG A 128 -4.05 -13.86 35.45
N LEU A 129 -2.93 -13.82 36.18
CA LEU A 129 -1.59 -14.01 35.62
C LEU A 129 -1.47 -15.41 34.98
N ILE A 130 -0.87 -15.48 33.78
CA ILE A 130 -0.62 -16.71 33.01
C ILE A 130 0.88 -16.92 32.73
N LEU A 131 1.61 -15.83 32.50
CA LEU A 131 3.06 -15.81 32.24
C LEU A 131 3.63 -14.51 32.78
N GLY A 132 4.87 -14.54 33.27
CA GLY A 132 5.56 -13.36 33.81
C GLY A 132 5.26 -13.13 35.29
N GLY A 133 5.04 -11.87 35.67
CA GLY A 133 4.67 -11.45 37.02
C GLY A 133 5.74 -10.67 37.78
N SER A 134 6.94 -10.48 37.22
CA SER A 134 8.04 -9.76 37.86
C SER A 134 8.93 -8.99 36.88
N GLU A 135 9.89 -8.25 37.43
CA GLU A 135 11.09 -7.88 36.67
C GLU A 135 11.91 -9.11 36.30
N ALA A 136 12.92 -8.91 35.46
CA ALA A 136 13.89 -9.96 35.11
C ALA A 136 15.30 -9.51 35.46
N ASN A 137 16.13 -10.45 35.92
CA ASN A 137 17.54 -10.21 36.19
C ASN A 137 18.37 -10.73 35.01
N VAL A 138 19.03 -9.82 34.29
CA VAL A 138 20.02 -10.15 33.24
C VAL A 138 21.36 -9.62 33.72
N ASN A 139 22.19 -10.51 34.27
CA ASN A 139 23.55 -10.24 34.77
C ASN A 139 23.64 -9.03 35.75
N GLY A 140 22.59 -8.81 36.55
CA GLY A 140 22.53 -7.75 37.57
C GLY A 140 22.44 -6.32 37.02
N LYS A 141 22.19 -6.13 35.72
CA LYS A 141 22.24 -4.82 35.05
C LYS A 141 20.96 -4.55 34.24
N GLY A 142 20.78 -3.29 33.84
CA GLY A 142 19.68 -2.86 32.98
C GLY A 142 18.31 -2.79 33.65
N ALA A 143 17.27 -2.59 32.82
CA ALA A 143 15.91 -2.27 33.22
C ALA A 143 14.91 -3.31 32.67
N TYR A 144 15.17 -4.59 32.93
CA TYR A 144 14.47 -5.70 32.26
C TYR A 144 13.13 -6.07 32.93
N VAL A 145 12.17 -6.49 32.10
CA VAL A 145 10.86 -7.01 32.52
C VAL A 145 10.59 -8.30 31.75
N GLN A 146 10.00 -9.29 32.41
CA GLN A 146 9.60 -10.54 31.75
C GLN A 146 8.49 -10.30 30.72
N PRO A 147 8.30 -11.16 29.71
CA PRO A 147 7.06 -11.18 28.94
C PRO A 147 5.88 -11.56 29.85
N ASN A 148 4.84 -10.74 29.89
CA ASN A 148 3.68 -10.89 30.78
C ASN A 148 2.39 -11.17 30.00
N ILE A 149 1.60 -12.14 30.48
CA ILE A 149 0.25 -12.42 29.98
C ILE A 149 -0.73 -12.43 31.16
N PHE A 150 -1.81 -11.66 31.03
CA PHE A 150 -2.97 -11.73 31.91
C PHE A 150 -4.20 -12.24 31.12
N LYS A 151 -5.05 -13.04 31.78
CA LYS A 151 -6.32 -13.56 31.24
C LYS A 151 -7.48 -13.12 32.13
N ASN A 152 -8.66 -12.88 31.56
CA ASN A 152 -9.87 -12.46 32.28
C ASN A 152 -9.62 -11.20 33.14
N VAL A 153 -9.08 -10.14 32.50
CA VAL A 153 -8.80 -8.86 33.14
C VAL A 153 -10.07 -8.01 33.21
N ASN A 154 -10.32 -7.36 34.34
CA ASN A 154 -11.37 -6.34 34.46
C ASN A 154 -11.12 -5.19 33.47
N GLU A 155 -11.99 -5.03 32.47
CA GLU A 155 -11.84 -4.03 31.38
C GLU A 155 -11.88 -2.57 31.88
N GLU A 156 -12.35 -2.36 33.11
CA GLU A 156 -12.38 -1.04 33.76
C GLU A 156 -11.06 -0.67 34.47
N SER A 157 -10.12 -1.60 34.65
CA SER A 157 -8.90 -1.40 35.46
C SER A 157 -7.78 -0.64 34.73
N ARG A 158 -6.72 -0.29 35.47
CA ARG A 158 -5.57 0.46 34.95
C ARG A 158 -4.80 -0.35 33.90
N ILE A 159 -4.54 -1.64 34.13
CA ILE A 159 -3.90 -2.50 33.11
C ILE A 159 -4.77 -2.62 31.84
N ALA A 160 -6.08 -2.44 31.92
CA ALA A 160 -6.98 -2.48 30.76
C ALA A 160 -7.13 -1.14 30.03
N ARG A 161 -6.98 -0.01 30.73
CA ARG A 161 -7.17 1.35 30.19
C ARG A 161 -5.90 2.11 29.88
N GLU A 162 -4.85 1.98 30.69
CA GLU A 162 -3.60 2.73 30.52
C GLU A 162 -2.68 2.09 29.49
N GLU A 163 -1.95 2.92 28.74
CA GLU A 163 -0.81 2.46 27.97
C GLU A 163 0.32 2.01 28.93
N ILE A 164 0.72 0.75 28.76
CA ILE A 164 1.76 0.10 29.55
C ILE A 164 3.15 0.42 28.96
N PHE A 165 3.26 0.38 27.63
CA PHE A 165 4.50 0.61 26.87
C PHE A 165 5.65 -0.32 27.33
N GLY A 166 5.33 -1.61 27.49
CA GLY A 166 6.22 -2.66 27.94
C GLY A 166 5.66 -4.04 27.53
N PRO A 167 6.36 -5.16 27.84
CA PRO A 167 6.09 -6.47 27.23
C PRO A 167 4.92 -7.20 27.92
N VAL A 168 3.74 -6.58 27.93
CA VAL A 168 2.56 -6.98 28.72
C VAL A 168 1.30 -6.96 27.87
N VAL A 169 0.51 -8.04 27.93
CA VAL A 169 -0.76 -8.17 27.19
C VAL A 169 -1.87 -8.79 28.04
N MET A 170 -3.08 -8.22 27.94
CA MET A 170 -4.31 -8.83 28.45
C MET A 170 -5.04 -9.60 27.36
N ILE A 171 -5.61 -10.76 27.72
CA ILE A 171 -6.38 -11.65 26.85
C ILE A 171 -7.76 -11.88 27.48
N ASN A 172 -8.79 -11.25 26.89
CA ASN A 172 -10.19 -11.43 27.27
C ASN A 172 -10.97 -12.17 26.19
N CYS A 173 -12.20 -12.59 26.52
CA CYS A 173 -13.04 -13.33 25.58
C CYS A 173 -14.41 -12.70 25.35
N TRP A 174 -15.08 -13.19 24.29
CA TRP A 174 -16.50 -12.98 24.04
C TRP A 174 -17.14 -14.31 23.62
N GLU A 175 -18.42 -14.51 23.95
CA GLU A 175 -19.09 -15.81 23.81
C GLU A 175 -19.68 -16.05 22.41
N LYS A 176 -20.21 -14.99 21.79
CA LYS A 176 -20.95 -15.05 20.52
C LYS A 176 -20.07 -15.47 19.34
N GLN A 177 -20.47 -16.50 18.60
CA GLN A 177 -19.81 -16.85 17.33
C GLN A 177 -19.84 -15.64 16.36
N GLY A 178 -18.68 -15.20 15.87
CA GLY A 178 -18.60 -14.00 15.03
C GLY A 178 -17.32 -13.18 15.26
N LEU A 179 -17.51 -11.89 15.52
CA LEU A 179 -16.49 -10.98 16.06
C LEU A 179 -17.08 -10.31 17.32
N ILE A 180 -16.19 -9.77 18.15
CA ILE A 180 -16.57 -8.95 19.32
C ILE A 180 -17.42 -7.74 18.90
N GLU A 181 -18.26 -7.24 19.81
CA GLU A 181 -19.06 -6.04 19.55
C GLU A 181 -18.17 -4.79 19.39
N PRO A 182 -18.38 -3.95 18.35
CA PRO A 182 -17.54 -2.78 18.10
C PRO A 182 -17.44 -1.82 19.30
N ARG A 183 -18.52 -1.64 20.06
CA ARG A 183 -18.53 -0.78 21.27
C ARG A 183 -17.53 -1.25 22.33
N ARG A 184 -17.40 -2.56 22.55
CA ARG A 184 -16.46 -3.14 23.51
C ARG A 184 -15.02 -3.07 23.01
N ALA A 185 -14.80 -3.31 21.71
CA ALA A 185 -13.49 -3.10 21.08
C ALA A 185 -13.05 -1.61 21.19
N ASN A 186 -13.95 -0.68 20.88
CA ASN A 186 -13.71 0.76 20.90
C ASN A 186 -13.72 1.37 22.32
N ASN A 187 -13.99 0.60 23.38
CA ASN A 187 -13.92 1.07 24.77
C ASN A 187 -12.45 1.35 25.17
N SER A 188 -11.99 2.55 24.80
CA SER A 188 -10.65 3.08 24.99
C SER A 188 -10.65 4.56 24.62
N GLU A 189 -9.89 5.37 25.36
CA GLU A 189 -9.55 6.76 24.97
C GLU A 189 -8.53 6.82 23.83
N PHE A 190 -8.00 5.67 23.42
CA PHE A 190 -6.97 5.53 22.40
C PHE A 190 -7.51 4.89 21.12
N GLY A 191 -6.85 5.15 20.00
CA GLY A 191 -7.31 4.73 18.68
C GLY A 191 -6.21 4.73 17.63
N LEU A 192 -5.00 4.24 17.94
CA LEU A 192 -3.90 4.24 16.97
C LEU A 192 -3.98 3.09 15.94
N PHE A 193 -4.05 1.85 16.40
CA PHE A 193 -4.03 0.64 15.55
C PHE A 193 -4.99 -0.43 16.12
N ALA A 194 -5.60 -1.24 15.26
CA ALA A 194 -6.36 -2.44 15.66
C ALA A 194 -6.07 -3.63 14.73
N SER A 195 -6.21 -4.87 15.22
CA SER A 195 -6.14 -6.10 14.39
C SER A 195 -7.52 -6.73 14.23
N VAL A 196 -7.84 -7.28 13.06
CA VAL A 196 -9.06 -8.07 12.84
C VAL A 196 -8.71 -9.38 12.18
N TYR A 197 -9.07 -10.51 12.79
CA TYR A 197 -8.79 -11.81 12.22
C TYR A 197 -10.04 -12.63 11.93
N THR A 198 -10.25 -12.90 10.64
CA THR A 198 -11.27 -13.85 10.17
C THR A 198 -10.92 -14.35 8.76
N THR A 199 -11.61 -15.39 8.30
CA THR A 199 -11.58 -15.84 6.90
C THR A 199 -12.71 -15.24 6.05
N ASN A 200 -13.74 -14.66 6.67
CA ASN A 200 -14.87 -14.08 5.95
C ASN A 200 -14.62 -12.58 5.64
N PHE A 201 -14.50 -12.24 4.36
CA PHE A 201 -14.15 -10.89 3.90
C PHE A 201 -15.19 -9.82 4.27
N GLU A 202 -16.48 -10.07 4.05
CA GLU A 202 -17.56 -9.14 4.47
C GLU A 202 -17.47 -8.78 5.96
N ARG A 203 -17.26 -9.79 6.81
CA ARG A 203 -17.16 -9.64 8.26
C ARG A 203 -15.92 -8.84 8.64
N ALA A 204 -14.80 -9.04 7.95
CA ALA A 204 -13.60 -8.22 8.11
C ALA A 204 -13.88 -6.75 7.74
N MET A 205 -14.45 -6.48 6.57
CA MET A 205 -14.72 -5.12 6.09
C MET A 205 -15.77 -4.38 6.92
N ARG A 206 -16.87 -5.04 7.30
CA ARG A 206 -17.90 -4.45 8.18
C ARG A 206 -17.35 -4.12 9.56
N PHE A 207 -16.49 -4.98 10.12
CA PHE A 207 -15.91 -4.74 11.44
C PHE A 207 -14.77 -3.70 11.40
N ALA A 208 -13.91 -3.71 10.38
CA ALA A 208 -12.87 -2.70 10.18
C ALA A 208 -13.48 -1.29 10.06
N LYS A 209 -14.55 -1.13 9.26
CA LYS A 209 -15.33 0.13 9.15
C LYS A 209 -16.04 0.56 10.44
N SER A 210 -16.05 -0.29 11.49
CA SER A 210 -16.66 0.01 12.80
C SER A 210 -15.65 0.27 13.92
N LEU A 211 -14.35 0.12 13.65
CA LEU A 211 -13.28 0.33 14.63
C LEU A 211 -12.81 1.80 14.61
N GLU A 212 -12.71 2.41 15.78
CA GLU A 212 -12.25 3.79 15.97
C GLU A 212 -10.71 3.83 16.05
N ALA A 213 -10.06 3.41 14.96
CA ALA A 213 -8.60 3.22 14.88
C ALA A 213 -7.97 3.93 13.67
N GLY A 214 -6.74 4.40 13.84
CA GLY A 214 -5.93 5.07 12.81
C GLY A 214 -5.66 4.19 11.59
N ALA A 215 -5.26 2.95 11.85
CA ALA A 215 -5.13 1.87 10.87
C ALA A 215 -5.73 0.57 11.42
N VAL A 216 -6.26 -0.29 10.54
CA VAL A 216 -6.86 -1.59 10.91
C VAL A 216 -6.20 -2.72 10.13
N GLY A 217 -5.34 -3.48 10.80
CA GLY A 217 -4.72 -4.68 10.24
C GLY A 217 -5.72 -5.82 10.07
N VAL A 218 -6.33 -5.94 8.89
CA VAL A 218 -7.08 -7.16 8.54
C VAL A 218 -6.08 -8.28 8.31
N ASN A 219 -6.23 -9.35 9.09
CA ASN A 219 -5.44 -10.58 9.02
C ASN A 219 -3.93 -10.44 9.29
N CYS A 220 -3.49 -9.27 9.77
CA CYS A 220 -2.14 -8.93 10.21
C CYS A 220 -2.16 -8.17 11.56
N SER A 221 -1.00 -7.69 12.01
CA SER A 221 -0.83 -6.83 13.19
C SER A 221 0.41 -5.96 13.01
N ALA A 222 0.50 -4.82 13.70
CA ALA A 222 1.70 -4.00 13.69
C ALA A 222 2.95 -4.83 14.07
N PRO A 223 4.08 -4.66 13.35
CA PRO A 223 4.40 -3.56 12.44
C PRO A 223 4.13 -3.87 10.95
N ALA A 224 3.10 -4.66 10.61
CA ALA A 224 2.76 -4.99 9.21
C ALA A 224 2.04 -3.85 8.44
N GLN A 225 2.32 -2.58 8.74
CA GLN A 225 1.79 -1.41 8.04
C GLN A 225 2.74 -1.01 6.90
N GLY A 226 2.20 -0.65 5.73
CA GLY A 226 2.99 -0.14 4.61
C GLY A 226 3.61 1.23 4.91
N LEU A 227 4.79 1.52 4.33
CA LEU A 227 5.50 2.80 4.50
C LEU A 227 4.83 3.98 3.77
N ASP A 228 3.92 3.65 2.86
CA ASP A 228 3.03 4.51 2.08
C ASP A 228 1.69 4.76 2.77
N MET A 229 1.29 3.91 3.72
CA MET A 229 0.03 4.03 4.46
C MET A 229 0.11 5.13 5.54
N PRO A 230 -0.93 5.98 5.71
CA PRO A 230 -0.94 7.00 6.74
C PRO A 230 -0.90 6.41 8.16
N VAL A 231 0.03 6.88 8.97
CA VAL A 231 0.06 6.62 10.41
C VAL A 231 -0.73 7.74 11.10
N GLY A 232 -1.56 7.39 12.09
CA GLY A 232 -1.98 8.39 13.08
C GLY A 232 -3.30 8.13 13.77
N GLY A 233 -3.43 8.62 15.00
CA GLY A 233 -4.49 8.22 15.91
C GLY A 233 -5.90 8.74 15.59
N TRP A 234 -6.89 8.02 16.11
CA TRP A 234 -8.16 8.57 16.55
C TRP A 234 -8.09 8.91 18.05
N LYS A 235 -9.07 9.67 18.54
CA LYS A 235 -9.23 10.02 19.97
C LYS A 235 -7.95 10.65 20.54
N GLN A 236 -7.47 10.20 21.70
CA GLN A 236 -6.26 10.72 22.34
C GLN A 236 -4.95 10.17 21.74
N SER A 237 -5.00 9.26 20.76
CA SER A 237 -3.80 8.72 20.10
C SER A 237 -3.19 9.63 19.03
N GLY A 238 -3.80 10.76 18.67
CA GLY A 238 -3.13 11.72 17.77
C GLY A 238 -4.01 12.78 17.12
N VAL A 239 -3.36 13.72 16.44
CA VAL A 239 -3.97 14.81 15.66
C VAL A 239 -3.14 15.03 14.41
N GLY A 240 -3.75 14.89 13.23
CA GLY A 240 -3.06 14.84 11.93
C GLY A 240 -2.84 13.38 11.46
N ARG A 241 -2.01 13.21 10.44
CA ARG A 241 -1.53 11.90 9.95
C ARG A 241 -0.10 12.04 9.46
N GLU A 242 0.80 11.18 9.91
CA GLU A 242 2.18 11.10 9.42
C GLU A 242 2.33 9.97 8.38
N MET A 243 3.55 9.82 7.85
CA MET A 243 3.91 9.06 6.64
C MET A 243 3.34 9.60 5.31
N HIS A 244 4.11 9.33 4.25
CA HIS A 244 3.79 9.54 2.83
C HIS A 244 3.15 10.91 2.49
N THR A 245 2.19 10.94 1.57
CA THR A 245 1.51 12.15 1.08
C THR A 245 0.66 12.82 2.16
N ASN A 246 0.06 12.05 3.07
CA ASN A 246 -0.72 12.60 4.19
C ASN A 246 0.16 13.43 5.14
N ALA A 247 1.43 13.05 5.34
CA ALA A 247 2.39 13.86 6.08
C ALA A 247 2.58 15.25 5.44
N LEU A 248 2.64 15.34 4.11
CA LEU A 248 2.92 16.59 3.38
C LEU A 248 1.90 17.70 3.69
N GLU A 249 0.61 17.36 3.77
CA GLU A 249 -0.44 18.33 4.12
C GLU A 249 -0.15 19.03 5.48
N ASN A 250 0.40 18.31 6.45
CA ASN A 250 0.74 18.91 7.75
C ASN A 250 1.89 19.93 7.69
N PHE A 251 2.71 19.89 6.63
CA PHE A 251 3.90 20.72 6.40
C PHE A 251 3.73 21.71 5.24
N LEU A 252 2.53 21.83 4.68
CA LEU A 252 2.18 22.81 3.64
C LEU A 252 1.19 23.85 4.18
N GLU A 253 1.32 25.08 3.69
CA GLU A 253 0.41 26.19 3.93
C GLU A 253 -0.26 26.59 2.60
N THR A 254 -1.56 26.85 2.62
CA THR A 254 -2.36 27.06 1.40
C THR A 254 -2.71 28.54 1.20
N GLU A 255 -2.12 29.17 0.18
CA GLU A 255 -2.41 30.54 -0.23
C GLU A 255 -3.42 30.54 -1.39
N ALA A 256 -4.64 31.01 -1.13
CA ALA A 256 -5.67 31.17 -2.15
C ALA A 256 -5.56 32.56 -2.80
N VAL A 257 -5.19 32.59 -4.09
CA VAL A 257 -4.99 33.84 -4.85
C VAL A 257 -6.12 34.02 -5.85
N TYR A 258 -6.81 35.16 -5.75
CA TYR A 258 -7.92 35.54 -6.62
C TYR A 258 -7.55 36.77 -7.43
N PHE A 259 -7.84 36.74 -8.73
CA PHE A 259 -7.70 37.88 -9.62
C PHE A 259 -9.11 38.32 -10.07
N LYS A 260 -9.52 39.53 -9.69
CA LYS A 260 -10.69 40.18 -10.30
C LYS A 260 -10.26 40.69 -11.68
N TYR A 261 -10.92 40.21 -12.72
CA TYR A 261 -10.76 40.72 -14.08
C TYR A 261 -11.98 41.59 -14.41
N GLU A 262 -11.77 42.88 -14.59
CA GLU A 262 -12.83 43.84 -14.91
C GLU A 262 -12.81 44.16 -16.41
N GLN A 263 -13.92 43.87 -17.09
CA GLN A 263 -14.25 44.46 -18.38
C GLN A 263 -15.44 45.39 -18.20
N GLY A 264 -15.17 46.68 -18.03
CA GLY A 264 -16.10 47.77 -18.38
C GLY A 264 -17.50 47.76 -17.75
N LEU A 265 -17.66 47.35 -16.49
CA LEU A 265 -18.94 47.44 -15.76
C LEU A 265 -18.78 48.16 -14.42
N GLU A 266 -19.75 49.01 -14.09
CA GLU A 266 -19.71 49.92 -12.94
C GLU A 266 -19.87 49.22 -11.58
N TYR A 267 -19.49 49.93 -10.51
CA TYR A 267 -19.38 49.41 -9.16
C TYR A 267 -20.74 49.32 -8.45
N HIS A 268 -21.29 48.11 -8.31
CA HIS A 268 -22.48 47.86 -7.47
C HIS A 268 -22.11 47.55 -6.00
N PRO A 269 -22.65 48.28 -5.01
CA PRO A 269 -22.22 48.22 -3.61
C PRO A 269 -22.91 47.12 -2.78
N TRP A 270 -22.88 45.86 -3.26
CA TRP A 270 -23.40 44.64 -2.61
C TRP A 270 -24.95 44.53 -2.47
N PRO A 271 -25.52 43.31 -2.30
CA PRO A 271 -25.12 42.08 -3.00
C PRO A 271 -26.28 41.16 -3.43
N ILE A 272 -26.19 40.58 -4.63
CA ILE A 272 -26.47 39.16 -4.98
C ILE A 272 -26.17 38.97 -6.48
N GLN A 273 -25.65 37.80 -6.85
CA GLN A 273 -25.53 37.27 -8.23
C GLN A 273 -25.21 38.28 -9.36
N ALA A 274 -23.92 38.47 -9.62
CA ALA A 274 -23.41 38.86 -10.93
C ALA A 274 -22.40 37.80 -11.39
N ASP A 275 -22.43 37.43 -12.68
CA ASP A 275 -21.61 36.35 -13.25
C ASP A 275 -20.13 36.77 -13.42
N THR A 276 -19.42 36.85 -12.30
CA THR A 276 -17.99 37.16 -12.29
C THR A 276 -17.14 35.93 -12.63
N HIS A 277 -16.55 35.92 -13.82
CA HIS A 277 -15.54 34.93 -14.23
C HIS A 277 -14.23 35.05 -13.43
N MET A 278 -14.23 34.58 -12.18
CA MET A 278 -13.03 34.55 -11.34
C MET A 278 -12.11 33.38 -11.71
N ILE A 279 -10.92 33.70 -12.20
CA ILE A 279 -9.81 32.74 -12.28
C ILE A 279 -9.33 32.46 -10.85
N ARG A 280 -9.36 31.18 -10.45
CA ARG A 280 -8.89 30.71 -9.13
C ARG A 280 -7.49 30.12 -9.28
N LEU A 281 -6.56 30.55 -8.42
CA LEU A 281 -5.25 29.91 -8.31
C LEU A 281 -5.02 29.49 -6.85
N VAL A 282 -4.68 28.22 -6.64
CA VAL A 282 -4.31 27.69 -5.32
C VAL A 282 -2.81 27.45 -5.32
N LEU A 283 -2.10 28.07 -4.39
CA LEU A 283 -0.66 27.90 -4.20
C LEU A 283 -0.40 27.19 -2.88
N MET A 284 0.47 26.18 -2.89
CA MET A 284 0.91 25.47 -1.69
C MET A 284 2.39 25.80 -1.42
N THR A 285 2.72 26.12 -0.18
CA THR A 285 4.09 26.52 0.22
C THR A 285 4.56 25.77 1.47
N PRO A 286 5.85 25.41 1.61
CA PRO A 286 6.34 24.75 2.82
C PRO A 286 6.23 25.62 4.07
N VAL A 287 5.65 25.09 5.14
CA VAL A 287 5.39 25.82 6.40
C VAL A 287 6.69 26.33 7.00
N GLY A 288 6.84 27.66 7.01
CA GLY A 288 8.02 28.36 7.54
C GLY A 288 8.79 29.18 6.49
N PHE A 289 8.59 28.91 5.21
CA PHE A 289 9.16 29.75 4.14
C PHE A 289 8.28 30.99 3.86
N PRO A 290 8.87 32.11 3.39
CA PRO A 290 8.09 33.25 2.92
C PRO A 290 7.38 32.92 1.60
N SER A 291 6.16 33.44 1.41
CA SER A 291 5.48 33.42 0.10
C SER A 291 6.35 34.09 -0.98
N TRP A 292 6.16 33.71 -2.24
CA TRP A 292 6.98 34.20 -3.37
C TRP A 292 7.07 35.74 -3.45
N ARG A 293 5.97 36.47 -3.17
CA ARG A 293 5.98 37.95 -3.07
C ARG A 293 6.93 38.46 -1.98
N ARG A 294 7.05 37.77 -0.84
CA ARG A 294 7.99 38.14 0.22
C ARG A 294 9.43 37.76 -0.12
N GLN A 295 9.66 36.70 -0.88
CA GLN A 295 11.00 36.44 -1.45
C GLN A 295 11.42 37.57 -2.39
N GLN A 296 10.52 38.05 -3.26
CA GLN A 296 10.79 39.23 -4.09
C GLN A 296 11.04 40.51 -3.26
N GLN A 297 10.25 40.77 -2.20
CA GLN A 297 10.52 41.92 -1.31
C GLN A 297 11.85 41.78 -0.56
N TYR A 298 12.23 40.58 -0.13
CA TYR A 298 13.52 40.32 0.54
C TYR A 298 14.70 40.52 -0.41
N GLN A 299 14.57 40.05 -1.66
CA GLN A 299 15.55 40.31 -2.72
C GLN A 299 15.61 41.80 -3.10
N GLN A 300 14.47 42.49 -3.23
CA GLN A 300 14.44 43.94 -3.45
C GLN A 300 15.09 44.73 -2.31
N GLN A 301 14.95 44.30 -1.05
CA GLN A 301 15.64 44.89 0.09
C GLN A 301 17.15 44.61 0.09
N GLN A 302 17.62 43.50 -0.50
CA GLN A 302 19.05 43.22 -0.71
C GLN A 302 19.63 43.92 -1.96
N HIS A 303 18.80 44.24 -2.97
CA HIS A 303 19.20 44.94 -4.20
C HIS A 303 19.03 46.47 -4.13
N LEU A 304 18.90 47.05 -2.93
CA LEU A 304 19.01 48.49 -2.70
C LEU A 304 20.41 48.93 -2.23
N SER A 305 21.33 47.98 -2.04
CA SER A 305 22.77 48.22 -2.00
C SER A 305 23.40 47.71 -3.30
N ASP A 306 23.93 48.67 -4.06
CA ASP A 306 24.85 48.56 -5.19
C ASP A 306 24.38 48.00 -6.55
N GLU A 307 24.88 48.71 -7.57
CA GLU A 307 24.90 48.43 -9.02
C GLU A 307 23.62 48.58 -9.88
N LYS A 308 23.87 48.78 -11.19
CA LYS A 308 22.88 49.22 -12.20
C LYS A 308 22.25 48.03 -12.94
N PRO A 309 20.99 48.13 -13.40
CA PRO A 309 20.30 47.03 -14.07
C PRO A 309 20.87 46.74 -15.47
N THR A 310 21.55 45.62 -15.61
CA THR A 310 21.76 44.97 -16.92
C THR A 310 20.50 44.17 -17.30
N LYS A 311 20.22 44.05 -18.60
CA LYS A 311 19.01 43.34 -19.08
C LYS A 311 19.13 41.84 -18.83
N MET A 312 18.28 41.29 -17.96
CA MET A 312 18.02 39.85 -17.94
C MET A 312 17.29 39.41 -19.22
N PRO A 313 17.55 38.20 -19.74
CA PRO A 313 16.75 37.62 -20.82
C PRO A 313 15.35 37.24 -20.32
N ASN A 314 14.35 37.27 -21.21
CA ASN A 314 12.98 36.88 -20.89
C ASN A 314 12.91 35.42 -20.36
N PRO A 315 12.45 35.17 -19.13
CA PRO A 315 12.10 33.83 -18.70
C PRO A 315 10.81 33.42 -19.41
N THR A 316 10.90 32.54 -20.41
CA THR A 316 9.75 32.00 -21.16
C THR A 316 8.95 30.97 -20.35
N GLY A 317 8.64 31.29 -19.09
CA GLY A 317 7.77 30.51 -18.22
C GLY A 317 6.33 30.60 -18.69
N ARG A 318 5.91 29.67 -19.55
CA ARG A 318 4.50 29.50 -19.93
C ARG A 318 3.68 29.16 -18.69
N ALA A 319 2.94 30.13 -18.16
CA ALA A 319 1.90 29.88 -17.18
C ALA A 319 0.81 29.02 -17.83
N ALA A 320 0.64 27.79 -17.36
CA ALA A 320 -0.38 26.88 -17.87
C ALA A 320 -1.75 27.29 -17.31
N VAL A 321 -2.53 28.03 -18.11
CA VAL A 321 -3.94 28.32 -17.81
C VAL A 321 -4.74 27.05 -18.05
N LEU A 322 -5.04 26.31 -16.98
CA LEU A 322 -6.00 25.21 -17.03
C LEU A 322 -7.42 25.80 -17.02
N ARG A 323 -8.12 25.69 -18.15
CA ARG A 323 -9.59 25.69 -18.16
C ARG A 323 -10.05 24.29 -17.79
N GLU A 324 -10.86 24.19 -16.74
CA GLU A 324 -11.64 22.99 -16.46
C GLU A 324 -13.03 23.15 -17.09
N ASP A 325 -13.29 22.39 -18.16
CA ASP A 325 -14.64 22.12 -18.66
C ASP A 325 -14.87 20.61 -18.55
N TYR A 326 -15.97 20.20 -17.92
CA TYR A 326 -16.22 18.80 -17.54
C TYR A 326 -16.69 17.94 -18.73
N GLY A 327 -16.21 16.70 -18.84
CA GLY A 327 -16.79 15.74 -19.81
C GLY A 327 -16.21 14.32 -19.88
N HIS A 328 -14.89 14.14 -19.70
CA HIS A 328 -14.20 12.92 -20.13
C HIS A 328 -13.49 12.16 -18.98
N PRO A 329 -13.41 10.81 -19.03
CA PRO A 329 -12.70 10.01 -18.04
C PRO A 329 -11.17 10.08 -18.23
N TYR A 330 -10.44 10.01 -17.11
CA TYR A 330 -8.98 9.94 -17.07
C TYR A 330 -8.56 8.73 -16.22
N ALA A 331 -7.51 8.01 -16.64
CA ALA A 331 -6.95 6.94 -15.83
C ALA A 331 -5.96 7.46 -14.78
N VAL A 332 -6.19 7.04 -13.54
CA VAL A 332 -5.12 6.40 -12.76
C VAL A 332 -5.28 4.88 -12.95
N GLY A 333 -4.28 4.05 -12.63
CA GLY A 333 -4.21 2.63 -13.02
C GLY A 333 -5.27 1.64 -12.49
N TYR A 334 -6.38 2.13 -11.93
CA TYR A 334 -7.51 1.33 -11.46
C TYR A 334 -8.83 2.07 -11.77
N GLU A 335 -9.80 1.38 -12.38
CA GLU A 335 -11.12 1.94 -12.69
C GLU A 335 -12.06 1.88 -11.47
N ILE A 336 -12.86 2.94 -11.29
CA ILE A 336 -14.10 2.92 -10.51
C ILE A 336 -15.20 3.50 -11.40
N ALA A 337 -16.27 2.74 -11.61
CA ALA A 337 -17.34 3.12 -12.52
C ALA A 337 -18.24 4.22 -11.92
N VAL A 338 -18.55 5.24 -12.72
CA VAL A 338 -19.48 6.32 -12.35
C VAL A 338 -20.85 6.06 -13.00
N PRO A 339 -21.98 6.09 -12.24
CA PRO A 339 -23.31 5.92 -12.82
C PRO A 339 -23.67 7.03 -13.82
N LYS A 340 -24.43 6.68 -14.88
CA LYS A 340 -24.90 7.65 -15.90
C LYS A 340 -25.70 8.81 -15.26
N PRO A 341 -25.50 10.07 -15.70
CA PRO A 341 -26.29 11.20 -15.22
C PRO A 341 -27.74 11.10 -15.74
N GLY A 342 -28.71 10.94 -14.84
CA GLY A 342 -30.13 10.83 -15.23
C GLY A 342 -31.18 10.78 -14.11
N ALA A 343 -30.80 10.83 -12.83
CA ALA A 343 -31.75 10.82 -11.71
C ALA A 343 -32.23 12.24 -11.33
N PRO A 344 -33.50 12.44 -10.94
CA PRO A 344 -34.06 13.76 -10.66
C PRO A 344 -33.48 14.39 -9.38
N ARG A 345 -33.26 15.72 -9.41
CA ARG A 345 -32.73 16.49 -8.29
C ARG A 345 -33.82 16.76 -7.23
N SER A 346 -33.55 16.38 -5.98
CA SER A 346 -34.33 16.80 -4.81
C SER A 346 -33.69 18.04 -4.14
N PRO A 347 -34.45 19.07 -3.73
CA PRO A 347 -33.89 20.30 -3.17
C PRO A 347 -33.75 20.26 -1.64
N SER A 348 -32.51 20.24 -1.12
CA SER A 348 -32.24 20.71 0.26
C SER A 348 -30.79 21.25 0.42
N PRO A 349 -30.57 22.42 1.05
CA PRO A 349 -29.26 23.07 1.10
C PRO A 349 -28.47 22.77 2.39
N HIS A 350 -28.04 21.52 2.59
CA HIS A 350 -27.14 21.16 3.70
C HIS A 350 -25.83 20.55 3.20
N ARG A 351 -24.72 21.29 3.39
CA ARG A 351 -23.36 20.90 2.99
C ARG A 351 -22.85 19.70 3.80
N ARG A 352 -23.16 18.48 3.37
CA ARG A 352 -22.43 17.28 3.80
C ARG A 352 -21.05 17.26 3.13
N ARG A 353 -20.01 17.68 3.87
CA ARG A 353 -18.62 17.35 3.52
C ARG A 353 -18.41 15.86 3.81
N PHE A 354 -18.40 15.03 2.77
CA PHE A 354 -18.03 13.62 2.90
C PHE A 354 -16.51 13.50 3.08
N LYS A 355 -16.09 12.64 4.01
CA LYS A 355 -14.73 12.11 4.11
C LYS A 355 -14.71 10.79 3.34
N VAL A 356 -13.77 10.62 2.44
CA VAL A 356 -13.48 9.35 1.77
C VAL A 356 -12.04 8.98 2.10
N GLY A 357 -11.81 7.72 2.50
CA GLY A 357 -10.47 7.19 2.81
C GLY A 357 -9.93 6.37 1.63
N SER A 358 -8.62 6.13 1.63
CA SER A 358 -7.92 5.40 0.57
C SER A 358 -6.76 4.57 1.10
N GLU A 359 -6.91 3.24 0.99
CA GLU A 359 -5.86 2.21 0.93
C GLU A 359 -5.83 1.72 -0.56
N MET A 360 -5.01 0.77 -1.05
CA MET A 360 -4.97 0.33 -2.48
C MET A 360 -4.39 -1.09 -2.71
N GLU A 361 -4.97 -2.02 -3.47
CA GLU A 361 -4.31 -3.36 -3.70
C GLU A 361 -3.24 -3.33 -4.81
N SER A 362 -1.99 -3.60 -4.45
CA SER A 362 -0.89 -3.80 -5.43
C SER A 362 -0.73 -5.25 -5.88
N ASN A 363 0.03 -5.47 -6.97
CA ASN A 363 0.65 -6.77 -7.21
C ASN A 363 2.04 -6.63 -7.85
N SER A 364 3.04 -7.29 -7.26
CA SER A 364 4.46 -7.34 -7.70
C SER A 364 5.27 -6.03 -7.68
N THR A 365 4.64 -4.86 -7.82
CA THR A 365 5.32 -3.54 -7.81
C THR A 365 4.78 -2.65 -6.68
N GLN A 366 5.57 -2.58 -5.60
CA GLN A 366 5.36 -1.83 -4.35
C GLN A 366 4.07 -2.18 -3.57
N GLN A 367 4.22 -2.74 -2.36
CA GLN A 367 3.14 -3.27 -1.53
C GLN A 367 2.15 -2.20 -1.03
N ALA A 368 1.03 -2.08 -1.72
CA ALA A 368 -0.19 -1.46 -1.22
C ALA A 368 -1.26 -2.57 -0.89
N ALA A 369 -2.20 -2.31 0.04
CA ALA A 369 -3.35 -3.20 0.35
C ALA A 369 -4.78 -2.59 0.12
N TYR A 370 -5.72 -3.34 -0.49
CA TYR A 370 -7.15 -3.09 -0.86
C TYR A 370 -7.70 -1.65 -1.01
N LEU A 371 -8.09 -1.24 -2.24
CA LEU A 371 -8.71 0.06 -2.56
C LEU A 371 -10.25 0.05 -2.46
N MET A 372 -10.81 1.00 -1.69
CA MET A 372 -12.19 1.48 -1.81
C MET A 372 -12.22 3.01 -1.58
N ALA A 373 -11.86 3.80 -2.58
CA ALA A 373 -11.85 5.26 -2.53
C ALA A 373 -12.50 5.86 -3.79
N GLU A 374 -13.56 6.65 -3.62
CA GLU A 374 -14.41 7.16 -4.71
C GLU A 374 -13.70 8.14 -5.66
N TYR A 375 -12.55 8.70 -5.28
CA TYR A 375 -11.70 9.55 -6.11
C TYR A 375 -10.25 9.56 -5.58
N LEU A 376 -9.29 9.92 -6.44
CA LEU A 376 -7.87 10.04 -6.10
C LEU A 376 -7.27 11.30 -6.73
N CYS A 377 -6.57 12.11 -5.93
CA CYS A 377 -5.86 13.30 -6.41
C CYS A 377 -4.40 12.92 -6.73
N VAL A 378 -4.00 13.05 -7.99
CA VAL A 378 -2.62 12.81 -8.48
C VAL A 378 -2.14 13.97 -9.36
N PRO A 379 -0.82 14.25 -9.43
CA PRO A 379 -0.31 15.29 -10.31
C PRO A 379 -0.55 14.96 -11.79
N GLY A 380 -0.95 15.95 -12.60
CA GLY A 380 -1.27 15.76 -14.03
C GLY A 380 -0.12 15.25 -14.92
N ARG A 381 1.12 15.24 -14.41
CA ARG A 381 2.29 14.63 -15.06
C ARG A 381 2.43 13.12 -14.80
N ASP A 382 1.71 12.59 -13.83
CA ASP A 382 1.81 11.21 -13.34
C ASP A 382 0.60 10.35 -13.77
N VAL A 383 -0.29 10.91 -14.59
CA VAL A 383 -1.44 10.23 -15.25
C VAL A 383 -1.23 10.05 -16.75
N VAL A 384 -1.98 9.14 -17.36
CA VAL A 384 -2.09 8.98 -18.82
C VAL A 384 -3.58 9.01 -19.19
N ARG A 385 -3.93 9.69 -20.29
CA ARG A 385 -5.31 9.72 -20.80
C ARG A 385 -5.65 8.35 -21.39
N ILE A 386 -6.83 7.81 -21.08
CA ILE A 386 -7.38 6.67 -21.81
C ILE A 386 -7.90 7.19 -23.17
N PRO A 387 -7.51 6.62 -24.31
CA PRO A 387 -8.15 6.91 -25.59
C PRO A 387 -9.66 6.61 -25.53
N ASP A 388 -10.50 7.50 -26.08
CA ASP A 388 -11.97 7.39 -25.94
C ASP A 388 -12.57 6.11 -26.58
N ALA A 389 -11.79 5.40 -27.40
CA ALA A 389 -12.15 4.11 -28.00
C ALA A 389 -11.98 2.90 -27.07
N LEU A 390 -11.31 3.05 -25.92
CA LEU A 390 -11.08 1.98 -24.95
C LEU A 390 -11.98 2.17 -23.72
N SER A 391 -12.67 1.10 -23.32
CA SER A 391 -13.26 1.06 -21.97
C SER A 391 -12.15 1.12 -20.93
N SER A 392 -12.40 1.81 -19.81
CA SER A 392 -11.46 1.86 -18.69
C SER A 392 -11.19 0.47 -18.10
N THR A 393 -12.14 -0.45 -18.25
CA THR A 393 -12.04 -1.86 -17.84
C THR A 393 -11.01 -2.63 -18.67
N ASN A 394 -10.95 -2.40 -19.99
CA ASN A 394 -9.91 -2.95 -20.85
C ASN A 394 -8.56 -2.22 -20.65
N ALA A 395 -8.61 -0.89 -20.46
CA ALA A 395 -7.43 -0.06 -20.27
C ALA A 395 -6.66 -0.39 -18.97
N ALA A 396 -7.34 -0.74 -17.87
CA ALA A 396 -6.69 -1.01 -16.58
C ALA A 396 -5.61 -2.12 -16.61
N PRO A 397 -5.84 -3.33 -17.16
CA PRO A 397 -4.79 -4.32 -17.34
C PRO A 397 -3.73 -3.90 -18.39
N ILE A 398 -4.09 -3.12 -19.41
CA ILE A 398 -3.11 -2.57 -20.37
C ILE A 398 -2.11 -1.64 -19.68
N ILE A 399 -2.58 -0.73 -18.81
CA ILE A 399 -1.76 0.24 -18.07
C ILE A 399 -0.76 -0.45 -17.13
N CYS A 400 -1.08 -1.62 -16.59
CA CYS A 400 -0.22 -2.35 -15.66
C CYS A 400 0.53 -3.52 -16.34
N ALA A 401 -0.19 -4.60 -16.64
CA ALA A 401 0.40 -5.81 -17.21
C ALA A 401 0.88 -5.57 -18.65
N GLY A 402 0.08 -4.86 -19.46
CA GLY A 402 0.37 -4.59 -20.86
C GLY A 402 1.63 -3.75 -21.06
N ALA A 403 1.72 -2.60 -20.39
CA ALA A 403 2.90 -1.73 -20.42
C ALA A 403 4.16 -2.46 -19.92
N THR A 404 4.03 -3.33 -18.90
CA THR A 404 5.15 -4.14 -18.38
C THR A 404 5.67 -5.11 -19.45
N VAL A 405 4.79 -5.85 -20.15
CA VAL A 405 5.23 -6.78 -21.20
C VAL A 405 5.66 -6.08 -22.49
N LEU A 406 5.08 -4.93 -22.84
CA LEU A 406 5.55 -4.11 -23.98
C LEU A 406 6.98 -3.61 -23.73
N SER A 407 7.24 -3.05 -22.55
CA SER A 407 8.58 -2.60 -22.14
C SER A 407 9.58 -3.77 -22.11
N ALA A 408 9.12 -4.99 -21.76
CA ALA A 408 9.94 -6.19 -21.78
C ALA A 408 10.20 -6.76 -23.20
N LEU A 409 9.25 -6.69 -24.13
CA LEU A 409 9.49 -7.04 -25.53
C LEU A 409 10.47 -6.08 -26.18
N ARG A 410 10.39 -4.79 -25.85
CA ARG A 410 11.35 -3.75 -26.30
C ARG A 410 12.77 -4.04 -25.83
N SER A 411 12.98 -4.52 -24.61
CA SER A 411 14.32 -4.83 -24.07
C SER A 411 14.96 -6.09 -24.67
N LEU A 412 14.18 -6.97 -25.32
CA LEU A 412 14.72 -8.07 -26.11
C LEU A 412 15.45 -7.61 -27.38
N GLN A 413 15.09 -6.44 -27.92
CA GLN A 413 15.69 -5.83 -29.13
C GLN A 413 15.63 -6.73 -30.39
N LEU A 414 14.51 -7.43 -30.59
CA LEU A 414 14.34 -8.38 -31.70
C LEU A 414 13.95 -7.72 -33.02
N SER A 415 14.41 -8.30 -34.12
CA SER A 415 13.90 -7.97 -35.46
C SER A 415 12.60 -8.72 -35.77
N ALA A 416 11.81 -8.21 -36.72
CA ALA A 416 10.66 -8.94 -37.26
C ALA A 416 11.09 -10.33 -37.80
N GLY A 417 10.19 -11.30 -37.73
CA GLY A 417 10.45 -12.71 -38.08
C GLY A 417 11.31 -13.50 -37.08
N ASN A 418 11.97 -12.84 -36.11
CA ASN A 418 12.70 -13.54 -35.05
C ASN A 418 11.73 -14.32 -34.14
N TRP A 419 12.15 -15.50 -33.69
CA TRP A 419 11.42 -16.27 -32.68
C TRP A 419 11.58 -15.67 -31.28
N VAL A 420 10.45 -15.42 -30.62
CA VAL A 420 10.35 -15.07 -29.20
C VAL A 420 9.52 -16.12 -28.46
N CYS A 421 10.00 -16.50 -27.27
CA CYS A 421 9.28 -17.39 -26.37
C CYS A 421 8.57 -16.60 -25.27
N VAL A 422 7.31 -16.93 -24.98
CA VAL A 422 6.53 -16.44 -23.84
C VAL A 422 6.27 -17.60 -22.89
N SER A 423 6.95 -17.64 -21.74
CA SER A 423 6.81 -18.69 -20.74
C SER A 423 5.87 -18.24 -19.61
N GLY A 424 4.71 -18.91 -19.52
CA GLY A 424 3.53 -18.46 -18.76
C GLY A 424 2.51 -17.72 -19.65
N ALA A 425 2.32 -18.19 -20.89
CA ALA A 425 1.59 -17.52 -21.96
C ALA A 425 0.09 -17.26 -21.69
N VAL A 426 -0.55 -17.95 -20.74
CA VAL A 426 -2.01 -17.83 -20.47
C VAL A 426 -2.33 -17.05 -19.19
N GLY A 427 -1.30 -16.65 -18.44
CA GLY A 427 -1.45 -15.77 -17.27
C GLY A 427 -1.85 -14.34 -17.63
N GLY A 428 -2.15 -13.53 -16.61
CA GLY A 428 -2.55 -12.12 -16.75
C GLY A 428 -1.54 -11.18 -17.44
N LEU A 429 -0.28 -11.61 -17.58
CA LEU A 429 0.73 -10.94 -18.42
C LEU A 429 0.91 -11.65 -19.78
N GLY A 430 0.77 -12.98 -19.82
CA GLY A 430 1.12 -13.81 -20.96
C GLY A 430 0.25 -13.55 -22.19
N HIS A 431 -1.07 -13.46 -22.01
CA HIS A 431 -1.99 -13.27 -23.11
C HIS A 431 -1.77 -11.93 -23.84
N LEU A 432 -1.34 -10.90 -23.11
CA LEU A 432 -0.92 -9.61 -23.68
C LEU A 432 0.44 -9.73 -24.37
N ALA A 433 1.40 -10.44 -23.76
CA ALA A 433 2.73 -10.63 -24.32
C ALA A 433 2.73 -11.38 -25.67
N VAL A 434 1.85 -12.38 -25.83
CA VAL A 434 1.66 -13.09 -27.11
C VAL A 434 1.17 -12.13 -28.21
N GLN A 435 0.11 -11.36 -27.91
CA GLN A 435 -0.48 -10.40 -28.85
C GLN A 435 0.51 -9.29 -29.24
N TYR A 436 1.19 -8.66 -28.28
CA TYR A 436 2.18 -7.62 -28.58
C TYR A 436 3.39 -8.16 -29.36
N ALA A 437 3.88 -9.37 -29.04
CA ALA A 437 4.97 -9.98 -29.79
C ALA A 437 4.57 -10.24 -31.26
N LYS A 438 3.32 -10.65 -31.49
CA LYS A 438 2.77 -10.83 -32.84
C LYS A 438 2.62 -9.50 -33.58
N PHE A 439 2.14 -8.46 -32.91
CA PHE A 439 2.05 -7.09 -33.45
C PHE A 439 3.42 -6.49 -33.78
N MET A 440 4.44 -6.74 -32.96
CA MET A 440 5.84 -6.38 -33.24
C MET A 440 6.48 -7.22 -34.35
N GLY A 441 5.71 -8.07 -35.03
CA GLY A 441 6.14 -8.87 -36.18
C GLY A 441 7.05 -10.04 -35.81
N ASN A 442 7.15 -10.43 -34.53
CA ASN A 442 7.91 -11.60 -34.12
C ASN A 442 7.12 -12.90 -34.39
N ARG A 443 7.84 -14.02 -34.47
CA ARG A 443 7.23 -15.36 -34.45
C ARG A 443 7.11 -15.81 -33.01
N VAL A 444 5.92 -16.18 -32.58
CA VAL A 444 5.59 -16.34 -31.16
C VAL A 444 5.45 -17.81 -30.79
N LEU A 445 6.27 -18.24 -29.84
CA LEU A 445 6.20 -19.54 -29.19
C LEU A 445 5.62 -19.35 -27.78
N ALA A 446 4.46 -19.95 -27.53
CA ALA A 446 3.82 -19.97 -26.23
C ALA A 446 4.19 -21.25 -25.45
N ILE A 447 4.52 -21.11 -24.17
CA ILE A 447 4.70 -22.25 -23.24
C ILE A 447 3.82 -21.99 -22.01
N ASP A 448 2.94 -22.92 -21.68
CA ASP A 448 2.09 -22.88 -20.49
C ASP A 448 1.76 -24.31 -19.99
N LEU A 449 0.93 -24.43 -18.96
CA LEU A 449 0.56 -25.70 -18.31
C LEU A 449 -0.84 -26.15 -18.73
N GLY A 450 -0.96 -27.34 -19.33
CA GLY A 450 -2.23 -27.98 -19.68
C GLY A 450 -2.76 -27.63 -21.07
N ASP A 451 -4.02 -28.00 -21.33
CA ASP A 451 -4.65 -27.90 -22.64
C ASP A 451 -5.17 -26.49 -22.95
N LYS A 452 -4.34 -25.71 -23.65
CA LYS A 452 -4.54 -24.28 -23.94
C LYS A 452 -4.05 -23.88 -25.35
N GLU A 453 -3.82 -24.84 -26.24
CA GLU A 453 -3.23 -24.56 -27.57
C GLU A 453 -4.10 -23.63 -28.42
N GLU A 454 -5.38 -23.97 -28.58
CA GLU A 454 -6.39 -23.20 -29.32
C GLU A 454 -6.37 -21.72 -28.89
N PHE A 455 -6.60 -21.47 -27.59
CA PHE A 455 -6.54 -20.15 -26.98
C PHE A 455 -5.21 -19.40 -27.23
N CYS A 456 -4.06 -20.10 -27.23
CA CYS A 456 -2.79 -19.44 -27.55
C CYS A 456 -2.68 -19.08 -29.04
N ARG A 457 -3.24 -19.89 -29.93
CA ARG A 457 -3.27 -19.62 -31.38
C ARG A 457 -4.20 -18.47 -31.72
N ASP A 458 -5.36 -18.37 -31.06
CA ASP A 458 -6.30 -17.25 -31.23
C ASP A 458 -5.66 -15.90 -30.86
N LEU A 459 -4.87 -15.89 -29.77
CA LEU A 459 -4.04 -14.73 -29.36
C LEU A 459 -2.85 -14.45 -30.31
N GLY A 460 -2.63 -15.27 -31.33
CA GLY A 460 -1.60 -15.07 -32.36
C GLY A 460 -0.31 -15.89 -32.20
N ALA A 461 -0.27 -16.91 -31.32
CA ALA A 461 0.91 -17.78 -31.22
C ALA A 461 1.06 -18.69 -32.44
N ASP A 462 2.26 -18.71 -33.03
CA ASP A 462 2.60 -19.63 -34.13
C ASP A 462 2.73 -21.08 -33.64
N LEU A 463 3.23 -21.26 -32.41
CA LEU A 463 3.43 -22.55 -31.74
C LEU A 463 3.01 -22.47 -30.26
N TYR A 464 2.52 -23.60 -29.74
CA TYR A 464 2.26 -23.83 -28.32
C TYR A 464 2.99 -25.11 -27.85
N ILE A 465 3.42 -25.15 -26.59
CA ILE A 465 3.87 -26.39 -25.93
C ILE A 465 3.30 -26.45 -24.51
N ASP A 466 2.62 -27.56 -24.18
CA ASP A 466 2.20 -27.91 -22.82
C ASP A 466 3.38 -28.54 -22.06
N CYS A 467 3.96 -27.80 -21.11
CA CYS A 467 5.11 -28.26 -20.36
C CYS A 467 4.82 -29.31 -19.26
N ASN A 468 3.56 -29.77 -19.13
CA ASN A 468 3.25 -31.01 -18.41
C ASN A 468 3.33 -32.26 -19.30
N LYS A 469 3.10 -32.12 -20.61
CA LYS A 469 3.07 -33.25 -21.57
C LYS A 469 4.44 -33.51 -22.20
N ASP A 470 5.22 -32.47 -22.46
CA ASP A 470 6.54 -32.58 -23.08
C ASP A 470 7.67 -32.82 -22.06
N GLN A 471 8.34 -33.97 -22.15
CA GLN A 471 9.48 -34.34 -21.29
C GLN A 471 10.83 -33.84 -21.81
N ASP A 472 10.93 -33.38 -23.07
CA ASP A 472 12.11 -32.69 -23.63
C ASP A 472 11.71 -31.34 -24.25
N LEU A 473 11.13 -30.48 -23.41
CA LEU A 473 10.79 -29.10 -23.77
C LEU A 473 11.97 -28.34 -24.41
N ILE A 474 13.22 -28.65 -24.03
CA ILE A 474 14.40 -27.96 -24.57
C ILE A 474 14.66 -28.42 -26.01
N GLY A 475 14.68 -29.73 -26.27
CA GLY A 475 14.81 -30.30 -27.61
C GLY A 475 13.66 -29.93 -28.53
N THR A 476 12.41 -29.97 -28.05
CA THR A 476 11.23 -29.57 -28.82
C THR A 476 11.26 -28.10 -29.22
N VAL A 477 11.63 -27.18 -28.31
CA VAL A 477 11.80 -25.77 -28.66
C VAL A 477 12.91 -25.58 -29.68
N ILE A 478 14.11 -26.14 -29.44
CA ILE A 478 15.25 -26.00 -30.35
C ILE A 478 14.91 -26.54 -31.76
N LYS A 479 14.24 -27.69 -31.85
CA LYS A 479 13.79 -28.31 -33.10
C LYS A 479 12.75 -27.43 -33.82
N SER A 480 11.69 -27.03 -33.12
CA SER A 480 10.54 -26.37 -33.72
C SER A 480 10.82 -24.92 -34.15
N THR A 481 11.82 -24.26 -33.54
CA THR A 481 12.21 -22.88 -33.90
C THR A 481 13.44 -22.82 -34.82
N GLY A 482 14.01 -23.96 -35.25
CA GLY A 482 15.18 -24.00 -36.13
C GLY A 482 16.49 -23.58 -35.45
N GLY A 483 16.75 -24.12 -34.25
CA GLY A 483 17.98 -23.91 -33.47
C GLY A 483 17.83 -23.06 -32.21
N GLY A 484 16.62 -22.91 -31.68
CA GLY A 484 16.34 -22.10 -30.47
C GLY A 484 15.83 -20.69 -30.77
N VAL A 485 15.43 -19.95 -29.71
CA VAL A 485 14.81 -18.61 -29.79
C VAL A 485 15.80 -17.45 -29.61
N TYR A 486 15.46 -16.28 -30.14
CA TYR A 486 16.28 -15.07 -30.07
C TYR A 486 15.99 -14.22 -28.81
N GLY A 487 14.79 -14.35 -28.26
CA GLY A 487 14.41 -13.75 -27.00
C GLY A 487 13.42 -14.61 -26.21
N THR A 488 13.41 -14.49 -24.89
CA THR A 488 12.44 -15.17 -24.02
C THR A 488 11.94 -14.22 -22.93
N LEU A 489 10.61 -14.13 -22.76
CA LEU A 489 9.99 -13.58 -21.56
C LEU A 489 9.64 -14.71 -20.60
N VAL A 490 10.12 -14.63 -19.36
CA VAL A 490 9.72 -15.57 -18.29
C VAL A 490 8.85 -14.83 -17.28
N LEU A 491 7.56 -15.19 -17.29
CA LEU A 491 6.52 -14.54 -16.50
C LEU A 491 6.23 -15.32 -15.20
N GLY A 492 6.44 -16.63 -15.22
CA GLY A 492 6.33 -17.50 -14.05
C GLY A 492 7.44 -17.29 -13.02
N ARG A 493 7.17 -17.70 -11.78
CA ARG A 493 8.14 -17.68 -10.65
C ARG A 493 8.88 -19.01 -10.46
N SER A 494 8.92 -19.88 -11.48
CA SER A 494 9.54 -21.21 -11.40
C SER A 494 11.02 -21.16 -11.84
N PRO A 495 12.00 -21.51 -10.97
CA PRO A 495 13.42 -21.56 -11.33
C PRO A 495 13.74 -22.55 -12.47
N ILE A 496 12.85 -23.52 -12.72
CA ILE A 496 12.98 -24.48 -13.82
C ILE A 496 12.79 -23.77 -15.17
N ALA A 497 11.78 -22.90 -15.28
CA ALA A 497 11.49 -22.15 -16.51
C ALA A 497 12.66 -21.23 -16.91
N TYR A 498 13.31 -20.57 -15.94
CA TYR A 498 14.52 -19.76 -16.18
C TYR A 498 15.68 -20.59 -16.71
N ARG A 499 15.93 -21.78 -16.15
CA ARG A 499 17.00 -22.67 -16.62
C ARG A 499 16.71 -23.22 -18.01
N GLN A 500 15.46 -23.64 -18.27
CA GLN A 500 15.02 -24.06 -19.61
C GLN A 500 15.18 -22.93 -20.65
N ALA A 501 14.78 -21.69 -20.32
CA ALA A 501 14.91 -20.53 -21.19
C ALA A 501 16.34 -20.28 -21.67
N LEU A 502 17.33 -20.36 -20.77
CA LEU A 502 18.75 -20.21 -21.10
C LEU A 502 19.27 -21.38 -21.96
N LEU A 503 18.72 -22.57 -21.79
CA LEU A 503 19.11 -23.77 -22.53
C LEU A 503 18.54 -23.79 -23.96
N TYR A 504 17.28 -23.42 -24.18
CA TYR A 504 16.67 -23.34 -25.52
C TYR A 504 16.90 -22.01 -26.27
N SER A 505 17.48 -21.00 -25.63
CA SER A 505 17.87 -19.74 -26.30
C SER A 505 19.11 -19.90 -27.19
N ARG A 506 19.17 -19.15 -28.30
CA ARG A 506 20.34 -19.06 -29.21
C ARG A 506 21.53 -18.35 -28.54
N GLY A 507 22.67 -18.34 -29.22
CA GLY A 507 23.75 -17.41 -28.86
C GLY A 507 23.30 -15.94 -28.97
N LEU A 508 23.84 -15.07 -28.10
CA LEU A 508 23.54 -13.63 -27.98
C LEU A 508 22.07 -13.26 -27.65
N ALA A 509 21.22 -14.25 -27.41
CA ALA A 509 19.81 -14.07 -27.07
C ALA A 509 19.62 -13.43 -25.69
N THR A 510 18.45 -12.79 -25.50
CA THR A 510 18.07 -12.13 -24.26
C THR A 510 16.95 -12.91 -23.56
N VAL A 511 17.13 -13.21 -22.27
CA VAL A 511 16.07 -13.71 -21.39
C VAL A 511 15.67 -12.58 -20.44
N VAL A 512 14.40 -12.19 -20.43
CA VAL A 512 13.86 -11.17 -19.52
C VAL A 512 13.10 -11.86 -18.39
N ALA A 513 13.52 -11.56 -17.16
CA ALA A 513 12.91 -12.03 -15.93
C ALA A 513 11.91 -11.00 -15.39
N ILE A 514 10.62 -11.32 -15.51
CA ILE A 514 9.52 -10.55 -14.92
C ILE A 514 9.03 -11.23 -13.64
N GLY A 515 9.08 -12.56 -13.57
CA GLY A 515 8.82 -13.32 -12.35
C GLY A 515 10.01 -13.31 -11.38
N SER A 516 9.76 -13.00 -10.11
CA SER A 516 10.77 -13.10 -9.05
C SER A 516 10.96 -14.56 -8.59
N CYS A 517 12.17 -15.12 -8.68
CA CYS A 517 12.55 -16.38 -8.04
C CYS A 517 14.03 -16.41 -7.64
N GLN A 518 14.41 -17.29 -6.71
CA GLN A 518 15.82 -17.60 -6.46
C GLN A 518 16.33 -18.53 -7.56
N LEU A 519 17.33 -18.08 -8.32
CA LEU A 519 17.92 -18.83 -9.43
C LEU A 519 19.39 -19.15 -9.13
N ASP A 520 19.71 -20.44 -9.15
CA ASP A 520 21.09 -20.93 -9.20
C ASP A 520 21.49 -21.15 -10.67
N LEU A 521 22.61 -20.53 -11.07
CA LEU A 521 22.91 -20.15 -12.45
C LEU A 521 24.37 -20.45 -12.81
N PRO A 522 24.67 -21.49 -13.60
CA PRO A 522 26.03 -21.80 -14.03
C PRO A 522 26.54 -20.74 -15.02
N LEU A 523 27.47 -19.89 -14.56
CA LEU A 523 27.99 -18.74 -15.33
C LEU A 523 28.57 -19.13 -16.71
N GLY A 524 29.13 -20.35 -16.84
CA GLY A 524 29.60 -20.87 -18.12
C GLY A 524 28.52 -20.91 -19.22
N LEU A 525 27.25 -21.13 -18.87
CA LEU A 525 26.14 -21.11 -19.84
C LEU A 525 25.90 -19.69 -20.39
N LEU A 526 26.07 -18.65 -19.56
CA LEU A 526 26.04 -17.26 -20.03
C LEU A 526 27.26 -16.95 -20.89
N GLN A 527 28.45 -17.36 -20.46
CA GLN A 527 29.73 -17.06 -21.13
C GLN A 527 29.82 -17.72 -22.52
N HIS A 528 29.58 -19.03 -22.63
CA HIS A 528 29.76 -19.77 -23.88
C HIS A 528 28.72 -19.41 -24.97
N LYS A 529 27.52 -18.98 -24.58
CA LYS A 529 26.49 -18.51 -25.52
C LYS A 529 26.43 -16.97 -25.66
N GLY A 530 27.10 -16.21 -24.79
CA GLY A 530 26.96 -14.75 -24.71
C GLY A 530 25.54 -14.28 -24.35
N LEU A 531 24.82 -15.04 -23.52
CA LEU A 531 23.42 -14.74 -23.17
C LEU A 531 23.29 -13.51 -22.27
N ARG A 532 22.24 -12.72 -22.50
CA ARG A 532 21.84 -11.61 -21.62
C ARG A 532 20.67 -12.05 -20.74
N LEU A 533 20.79 -11.84 -19.43
CA LEU A 533 19.69 -12.00 -18.47
C LEU A 533 19.33 -10.61 -17.90
N VAL A 534 18.10 -10.16 -18.11
CA VAL A 534 17.64 -8.81 -17.76
C VAL A 534 16.46 -8.91 -16.78
N GLY A 535 16.54 -8.27 -15.62
CA GLY A 535 15.40 -8.17 -14.70
C GLY A 535 14.53 -6.95 -15.05
N GLN A 536 13.21 -7.15 -15.20
CA GLN A 536 12.29 -6.06 -15.57
C GLN A 536 10.90 -6.27 -14.97
N THR A 537 10.52 -5.39 -14.04
CA THR A 537 9.25 -5.45 -13.30
C THR A 537 8.36 -4.21 -13.51
N ASN A 538 8.89 -3.17 -14.14
CA ASN A 538 8.27 -1.84 -14.23
C ASN A 538 8.20 -1.38 -15.69
N ALA A 539 7.22 -0.54 -15.99
CA ALA A 539 7.07 0.19 -17.25
C ALA A 539 7.24 1.70 -17.04
N THR A 540 7.60 2.44 -18.09
CA THR A 540 7.63 3.92 -18.04
C THR A 540 6.26 4.53 -18.38
N ARG A 541 6.06 5.82 -18.08
CA ARG A 541 4.86 6.55 -18.53
C ARG A 541 4.71 6.56 -20.06
N ALA A 542 5.83 6.50 -20.79
CA ALA A 542 5.82 6.36 -22.25
C ALA A 542 5.32 4.96 -22.67
N ASP A 543 5.83 3.89 -22.06
CA ASP A 543 5.34 2.52 -22.32
C ASP A 543 3.84 2.37 -22.00
N ILE A 544 3.32 3.10 -21.00
CA ILE A 544 1.87 3.11 -20.68
C ILE A 544 1.06 3.82 -21.77
N ALA A 545 1.52 4.96 -22.27
CA ALA A 545 0.88 5.66 -23.39
C ALA A 545 0.92 4.81 -24.67
N ASP A 546 2.10 4.29 -25.02
CA ASP A 546 2.30 3.44 -26.19
C ASP A 546 1.45 2.16 -26.13
N ALA A 547 1.31 1.53 -24.94
CA ALA A 547 0.47 0.34 -24.77
C ALA A 547 -1.03 0.65 -24.98
N LEU A 548 -1.50 1.82 -24.51
CA LEU A 548 -2.88 2.28 -24.77
C LEU A 548 -3.09 2.63 -26.24
N ASP A 549 -2.14 3.31 -26.89
CA ASP A 549 -2.25 3.68 -28.29
C ASP A 549 -2.21 2.45 -29.20
N ILE A 550 -1.37 1.44 -28.91
CA ILE A 550 -1.37 0.15 -29.62
C ILE A 550 -2.72 -0.56 -29.44
N ALA A 551 -3.31 -0.51 -28.25
CA ALA A 551 -4.62 -1.12 -27.98
C ALA A 551 -5.81 -0.43 -28.68
N THR A 552 -5.60 0.75 -29.31
CA THR A 552 -6.58 1.33 -30.25
C THR A 552 -6.37 0.88 -31.70
N GLN A 553 -5.19 0.36 -32.03
CA GLN A 553 -4.78 -0.02 -33.39
C GLN A 553 -4.97 -1.52 -33.67
N ILE A 554 -4.85 -2.36 -32.65
CA ILE A 554 -5.20 -3.79 -32.70
C ILE A 554 -6.27 -4.10 -31.66
N PRO A 555 -7.22 -5.01 -31.94
CA PRO A 555 -8.20 -5.47 -30.96
C PRO A 555 -7.51 -6.39 -29.95
N ILE A 556 -6.86 -5.82 -28.94
CA ILE A 556 -6.26 -6.62 -27.86
C ILE A 556 -7.38 -7.30 -27.07
N GLU A 557 -7.42 -8.63 -27.11
CA GLU A 557 -8.28 -9.39 -26.23
C GLU A 557 -7.71 -9.32 -24.81
N VAL A 558 -8.39 -8.53 -23.97
CA VAL A 558 -8.18 -8.48 -22.53
C VAL A 558 -9.04 -9.59 -21.93
N VAL A 559 -8.41 -10.72 -21.63
CA VAL A 559 -9.12 -11.91 -21.18
C VAL A 559 -9.50 -11.74 -19.71
N MET A 560 -10.78 -11.51 -19.43
CA MET A 560 -11.28 -11.27 -18.07
C MET A 560 -12.63 -11.92 -17.78
N GLU A 561 -12.76 -12.46 -16.57
CA GLU A 561 -13.98 -13.00 -16.01
C GLU A 561 -14.60 -12.00 -15.02
N GLU A 562 -15.76 -11.42 -15.34
CA GLU A 562 -16.49 -10.57 -14.39
C GLU A 562 -17.36 -11.38 -13.44
N ARG A 563 -17.31 -11.04 -12.15
CA ARG A 563 -18.12 -11.66 -11.08
C ARG A 563 -18.56 -10.64 -10.03
N PRO A 564 -19.64 -10.86 -9.27
CA PRO A 564 -20.01 -10.00 -8.15
C PRO A 564 -19.05 -10.17 -6.96
N LEU A 565 -18.92 -9.17 -6.08
CA LEU A 565 -17.99 -9.21 -4.94
C LEU A 565 -18.26 -10.36 -3.95
N GLU A 566 -19.49 -10.87 -3.87
CA GLU A 566 -19.87 -12.04 -3.07
C GLU A 566 -19.15 -13.33 -3.50
N ASP A 567 -18.81 -13.47 -4.78
CA ASP A 567 -18.07 -14.61 -5.36
C ASP A 567 -16.57 -14.62 -5.01
N ILE A 568 -16.06 -13.64 -4.24
CA ILE A 568 -14.63 -13.48 -3.95
C ILE A 568 -13.95 -14.77 -3.44
N ASN A 569 -14.67 -15.62 -2.71
CA ASN A 569 -14.12 -16.90 -2.22
C ASN A 569 -13.96 -17.94 -3.34
N ASP A 570 -14.94 -18.08 -4.24
CA ASP A 570 -14.84 -18.96 -5.42
C ASP A 570 -13.76 -18.46 -6.38
N ALA A 571 -13.71 -17.14 -6.64
CA ALA A 571 -12.66 -16.52 -7.43
C ALA A 571 -11.25 -16.82 -6.88
N LEU A 572 -11.07 -16.74 -5.55
CA LEU A 572 -9.81 -17.07 -4.89
C LEU A 572 -9.49 -18.57 -4.89
N ASP A 573 -10.48 -19.46 -4.82
CA ASP A 573 -10.24 -20.91 -4.87
C ASP A 573 -9.97 -21.41 -6.30
N ARG A 574 -10.68 -20.90 -7.31
CA ARG A 574 -10.37 -21.13 -8.73
C ARG A 574 -8.99 -20.63 -9.11
N LEU A 575 -8.57 -19.46 -8.59
CA LEU A 575 -7.23 -18.92 -8.79
C LEU A 575 -6.14 -19.85 -8.22
N LYS A 576 -6.33 -20.44 -7.04
CA LYS A 576 -5.37 -21.40 -6.42
C LYS A 576 -5.18 -22.66 -7.27
N LYS A 577 -6.21 -23.10 -7.97
CA LYS A 577 -6.19 -24.29 -8.82
C LYS A 577 -5.75 -24.03 -10.26
N SER A 578 -5.46 -22.76 -10.63
CA SER A 578 -5.21 -22.33 -12.02
C SER A 578 -6.41 -22.51 -12.97
N GLU A 579 -7.64 -22.47 -12.44
CA GLU A 579 -8.92 -22.58 -13.19
C GLU A 579 -9.41 -21.24 -13.79
N VAL A 580 -8.62 -20.17 -13.66
CA VAL A 580 -8.91 -18.81 -14.18
C VAL A 580 -8.09 -18.57 -15.46
N ARG A 581 -8.75 -18.10 -16.52
CA ARG A 581 -8.07 -17.59 -17.74
C ARG A 581 -7.89 -16.07 -17.62
N GLY A 582 -6.69 -15.55 -17.87
CA GLY A 582 -6.42 -14.11 -17.79
C GLY A 582 -6.55 -13.52 -16.37
N ARG A 583 -7.70 -12.89 -16.05
CA ARG A 583 -7.95 -12.16 -14.78
C ARG A 583 -9.41 -12.25 -14.33
N VAL A 584 -9.68 -12.37 -13.02
CA VAL A 584 -11.03 -12.13 -12.46
C VAL A 584 -11.17 -10.64 -12.08
N VAL A 585 -12.33 -10.04 -12.42
CA VAL A 585 -12.72 -8.68 -12.01
C VAL A 585 -13.98 -8.78 -11.15
N LEU A 586 -13.91 -8.23 -9.92
CA LEU A 586 -15.02 -8.25 -8.97
C LEU A 586 -15.78 -6.91 -9.03
N ARG A 587 -17.06 -6.97 -9.40
CA ARG A 587 -17.99 -5.83 -9.37
C ARG A 587 -18.52 -5.62 -7.94
N ILE A 588 -18.51 -4.37 -7.49
CA ILE A 588 -18.87 -3.90 -6.14
C ILE A 588 -20.26 -3.25 -6.18
#